data_AF-A0A7W6XYJ5-F1
#
_entry.id   AF-A0A7W6XYJ5-F1
#
_cell.length_a   1.000
_cell.length_b   1.000
_cell.length_c   1.000
_cell.angle_alpha   90.00
_cell.angle_beta   90.00
_cell.angle_gamma   90.00
#
_symmetry.space_group_name_H-M   'P 1'
#
loop_
_entity.id
_entity.type
_entity.pdbx_description
1 polymer ?
#
loop_
_entity_poly.entity_id
_entity_poly.type
_entity_poly.pdbx_seq_one_letter_code
_entity_poly.pdbx_strand_id
1 'polypeptide(L)'
;MVDFMLSDANVSTKLDFCCQLFWRLYGENCRRQRKGREMARVRYVPNSELAETQAALNGRLLEERKVPTGNIFLALANAPAILNDFLTYANAVRAADISPKLREMAILTVGYCTDSEYEIVHHHSHGLKAGLTEEQFHAIRHFETSDLFNEEEKAVMAFAKDSTLNVDVSDEVWNDVAKFLSEKQLVELAINVAWYNSGVRLMGALKIDLEDSYKK
;
A
#
# COMPACT_ATOMS: atom_id res chain seq x y z
N MET A 1 -29.38 -16.07 -65.23
CA MET A 1 -29.31 -14.88 -66.11
C MET A 1 -29.78 -13.72 -65.26
N VAL A 2 -28.97 -12.86 -64.63
CA VAL A 2 -27.55 -12.50 -64.74
C VAL A 2 -27.10 -11.97 -63.37
N ASP A 3 -25.84 -12.17 -63.01
CA ASP A 3 -25.12 -11.53 -61.89
C ASP A 3 -25.14 -9.98 -61.95
N PHE A 4 -25.01 -9.33 -60.79
CA PHE A 4 -24.08 -8.20 -60.63
C PHE A 4 -23.69 -7.99 -59.14
N MET A 5 -22.42 -8.26 -58.82
CA MET A 5 -21.69 -7.73 -57.66
C MET A 5 -21.35 -6.24 -57.84
N LEU A 6 -21.09 -5.52 -56.74
CA LEU A 6 -20.16 -4.36 -56.51
C LEU A 6 -20.64 -3.67 -55.20
N SER A 7 -20.05 -3.86 -54.01
CA SER A 7 -18.79 -3.36 -53.41
C SER A 7 -18.76 -1.87 -53.01
N ASP A 8 -18.34 -1.68 -51.73
CA ASP A 8 -17.56 -0.59 -51.12
C ASP A 8 -18.21 0.68 -50.53
N ALA A 9 -18.38 0.62 -49.21
CA ALA A 9 -17.72 1.43 -48.18
C ALA A 9 -17.20 2.84 -48.53
N ASN A 10 -17.81 3.91 -47.98
CA ASN A 10 -17.07 5.13 -47.58
C ASN A 10 -17.86 6.13 -46.69
N VAL A 11 -18.12 5.83 -45.41
CA VAL A 11 -18.68 6.83 -44.45
C VAL A 11 -17.85 6.96 -43.14
N SER A 12 -16.72 6.26 -43.02
CA SER A 12 -16.00 6.16 -41.73
C SER A 12 -14.79 7.10 -41.55
N THR A 13 -14.42 7.94 -42.52
CA THR A 13 -13.09 8.60 -42.49
C THR A 13 -13.12 10.11 -42.23
N LYS A 14 -14.27 10.71 -41.93
CA LYS A 14 -14.36 12.16 -41.62
C LYS A 14 -14.64 12.52 -40.16
N LEU A 15 -14.96 11.56 -39.29
CA LEU A 15 -15.10 11.82 -37.84
C LEU A 15 -13.78 11.67 -37.04
N ASP A 16 -12.79 10.93 -37.56
CA ASP A 16 -11.56 10.64 -36.81
C ASP A 16 -10.56 11.81 -36.75
N PHE A 17 -10.60 12.75 -37.70
CA PHE A 17 -9.61 13.82 -37.75
C PHE A 17 -9.84 14.93 -36.71
N CYS A 18 -11.09 15.17 -36.32
CA CYS A 18 -11.42 16.18 -35.30
C CYS A 18 -11.11 15.69 -33.88
N CYS A 19 -11.27 14.40 -33.59
CA CYS A 19 -10.95 13.82 -32.28
C CYS A 19 -9.44 13.72 -32.02
N GLN A 20 -8.63 13.43 -33.06
CA GLN A 20 -7.18 13.29 -32.89
C GLN A 20 -6.46 14.62 -32.62
N LEU A 21 -6.90 15.74 -33.22
CA LEU A 21 -6.35 17.07 -32.92
C LEU A 21 -6.79 17.59 -31.55
N PHE A 22 -8.02 17.30 -31.12
CA PHE A 22 -8.50 17.68 -29.79
C PHE A 22 -7.72 16.95 -28.68
N TRP A 23 -7.41 15.66 -28.87
CA TRP A 23 -6.60 14.89 -27.92
C TRP A 23 -5.13 15.31 -27.90
N ARG A 24 -4.52 15.70 -29.03
CA ARG A 24 -3.13 16.17 -29.05
C ARG A 24 -2.93 17.50 -28.34
N LEU A 25 -3.84 18.46 -28.51
CA LEU A 25 -3.71 19.79 -27.88
C LEU A 25 -4.19 19.83 -26.42
N TYR A 26 -5.22 19.06 -26.05
CA TYR A 26 -5.69 18.98 -24.65
C TYR A 26 -5.03 17.86 -23.83
N GLY A 27 -4.58 16.77 -24.46
CA GLY A 27 -3.90 15.65 -23.78
C GLY A 27 -2.47 15.97 -23.37
N GLU A 28 -1.76 16.80 -24.14
CA GLU A 28 -0.45 17.33 -23.73
C GLU A 28 -0.58 18.40 -22.64
N ASN A 29 -1.63 19.22 -22.66
CA ASN A 29 -1.93 20.19 -21.60
C ASN A 29 -2.34 19.51 -20.28
N CYS A 30 -3.10 18.42 -20.33
CA CYS A 30 -3.46 17.63 -19.15
C CYS A 30 -2.25 16.86 -18.58
N ARG A 31 -1.32 16.39 -19.45
CA ARG A 31 -0.04 15.81 -19.02
C ARG A 31 0.95 16.83 -18.47
N ARG A 32 1.00 18.05 -19.01
CA ARG A 32 1.82 19.16 -18.47
C ARG A 32 1.28 19.70 -17.15
N GLN A 33 -0.04 19.74 -16.94
CA GLN A 33 -0.64 20.13 -15.67
C GLN A 33 -0.54 19.08 -14.55
N ARG A 34 -0.19 17.81 -14.87
CA ARG A 34 0.02 16.73 -13.88
C ARG A 34 1.41 16.72 -13.26
N LYS A 35 2.39 17.44 -13.81
CA LYS A 35 3.68 17.61 -13.13
C LYS A 35 3.53 18.66 -12.04
N GLY A 36 3.33 18.20 -10.81
CA GLY A 36 3.32 19.04 -9.60
C GLY A 36 1.96 19.20 -8.91
N ARG A 37 0.93 18.43 -9.27
CA ARG A 37 -0.33 18.43 -8.52
C ARG A 37 -0.37 17.25 -7.56
N GLU A 38 -0.39 17.56 -6.27
CA GLU A 38 -0.73 16.62 -5.18
C GLU A 38 -1.96 15.81 -5.58
N MET A 39 -1.85 14.47 -5.56
CA MET A 39 -2.95 13.59 -5.96
C MET A 39 -3.89 13.29 -4.79
N ALA A 40 -3.46 13.61 -3.57
CA ALA A 40 -4.24 13.48 -2.36
C ALA A 40 -5.62 14.14 -2.49
N ARG A 41 -6.63 13.44 -1.95
CA ARG A 41 -8.01 13.91 -1.86
C ARG A 41 -8.25 14.81 -0.65
N VAL A 42 -7.30 14.83 0.29
CA VAL A 42 -7.28 15.70 1.47
C VAL A 42 -5.92 16.38 1.53
N ARG A 43 -5.86 17.61 2.05
CA ARG A 43 -4.60 18.33 2.22
C ARG A 43 -3.68 17.61 3.19
N TYR A 44 -2.38 17.70 3.01
CA TYR A 44 -1.43 17.40 4.08
C TYR A 44 -1.35 18.56 5.08
N VAL A 45 -1.53 18.28 6.38
CA VAL A 45 -1.33 19.27 7.44
C VAL A 45 0.14 19.22 7.87
N PRO A 46 0.98 20.20 7.53
CA PRO A 46 2.42 20.14 7.79
C PRO A 46 2.72 20.23 9.29
N ASN A 47 3.86 19.67 9.71
CA ASN A 47 4.31 19.73 11.11
C ASN A 47 4.40 21.17 11.67
N SER A 48 4.67 22.18 10.83
CA SER A 48 4.67 23.59 11.25
C SER A 48 3.29 24.08 11.69
N GLU A 49 2.24 23.72 10.95
CA GLU A 49 0.85 24.04 11.32
C GLU A 49 0.41 23.22 12.54
N LEU A 50 0.81 21.94 12.61
CA LEU A 50 0.54 21.11 13.78
C LEU A 50 1.25 21.61 15.04
N ALA A 51 2.45 22.18 14.92
CA ALA A 51 3.15 22.77 16.06
C ALA A 51 2.36 23.95 16.68
N GLU A 52 1.65 24.72 15.86
CA GLU A 52 0.83 25.86 16.31
C GLU A 52 -0.55 25.43 16.82
N THR A 53 -1.19 24.47 16.14
CA THR A 53 -2.59 24.11 16.39
C THR A 53 -2.78 22.87 17.27
N GLN A 54 -1.80 21.95 17.28
CA GLN A 54 -1.86 20.62 17.91
C GLN A 54 -0.48 20.19 18.43
N ALA A 55 0.20 21.06 19.20
CA ALA A 55 1.60 20.92 19.58
C ALA A 55 1.96 19.54 20.19
N ALA A 56 1.09 18.98 21.04
CA ALA A 56 1.30 17.68 21.65
C ALA A 56 1.30 16.53 20.63
N LEU A 57 0.37 16.56 19.68
CA LEU A 57 0.29 15.56 18.60
C LEU A 57 1.50 15.69 17.66
N ASN A 58 1.92 16.92 17.34
CA ASN A 58 3.12 17.15 16.56
C ASN A 58 4.36 16.57 17.25
N GLY A 59 4.51 16.83 18.57
CA GLY A 59 5.60 16.26 19.37
C GLY A 59 5.64 14.73 19.29
N ARG A 60 4.48 14.08 19.50
CA ARG A 60 4.37 12.62 19.38
C ARG A 60 4.75 12.09 18.00
N LEU A 61 4.34 12.76 16.91
CA LEU A 61 4.72 12.34 15.55
C LEU A 61 6.23 12.41 15.34
N LEU A 62 6.87 13.49 15.80
CA LEU A 62 8.31 13.69 15.63
C LEU A 62 9.14 12.72 16.50
N GLU A 63 8.61 12.30 17.64
CA GLU A 63 9.27 11.35 18.54
C GLU A 63 9.06 9.90 18.09
N GLU A 64 7.83 9.51 17.74
CA GLU A 64 7.44 8.12 17.53
C GLU A 64 7.57 7.66 16.06
N ARG A 65 7.74 8.57 15.10
CA ARG A 65 7.76 8.25 13.65
C ARG A 65 9.05 8.73 12.98
N LYS A 66 9.30 8.20 11.78
CA LYS A 66 10.40 8.67 10.93
C LYS A 66 10.23 10.15 10.63
N VAL A 67 11.36 10.85 10.55
CA VAL A 67 11.46 12.25 10.11
C VAL A 67 12.16 12.26 8.75
N PRO A 68 11.61 12.93 7.71
CA PRO A 68 10.34 13.67 7.73
C PRO A 68 9.11 12.78 7.97
N THR A 69 8.07 13.35 8.61
CA THR A 69 6.81 12.65 8.90
C THR A 69 6.15 12.22 7.59
N GLY A 70 5.78 10.93 7.49
CA GLY A 70 5.11 10.40 6.30
C GLY A 70 3.76 11.05 6.02
N ASN A 71 3.45 11.24 4.73
CA ASN A 71 2.24 11.83 4.17
C ASN A 71 0.96 11.16 4.68
N ILE A 72 0.98 9.85 5.00
CA ILE A 72 -0.17 9.20 5.64
C ILE A 72 -0.55 9.89 6.96
N PHE A 73 0.42 10.24 7.80
CA PHE A 73 0.16 10.92 9.06
C PHE A 73 -0.25 12.38 8.83
N LEU A 74 0.38 13.07 7.87
CA LEU A 74 0.01 14.45 7.53
C LEU A 74 -1.41 14.56 6.95
N ALA A 75 -1.87 13.54 6.22
CA ALA A 75 -3.24 13.47 5.72
C ALA A 75 -4.23 13.18 6.86
N LEU A 76 -3.93 12.19 7.71
CA LEU A 76 -4.77 11.85 8.86
C LEU A 76 -4.83 12.96 9.91
N ALA A 77 -3.87 13.89 9.91
CA ALA A 77 -3.86 15.03 10.81
C ALA A 77 -5.03 16.02 10.58
N ASN A 78 -5.78 15.90 9.47
CA ASN A 78 -7.08 16.56 9.33
C ASN A 78 -8.12 16.08 10.36
N ALA A 79 -7.90 14.92 11.01
CA ALA A 79 -8.70 14.38 12.10
C ALA A 79 -7.79 14.07 13.31
N PRO A 80 -7.33 15.09 14.05
CA PRO A 80 -6.23 14.97 15.02
C PRO A 80 -6.52 14.01 16.17
N ALA A 81 -7.76 13.97 16.68
CA ALA A 81 -8.15 13.01 17.72
C ALA A 81 -8.04 11.56 17.23
N ILE A 82 -8.49 11.29 16.00
CA ILE A 82 -8.38 9.95 15.40
C ILE A 82 -6.92 9.60 15.16
N LEU A 83 -6.12 10.53 14.63
CA LEU A 83 -4.68 10.31 14.42
C LEU A 83 -3.96 10.00 15.74
N ASN A 84 -4.29 10.71 16.83
CA ASN A 84 -3.68 10.47 18.14
C ASN A 84 -3.86 9.02 18.62
N ASP A 85 -5.05 8.45 18.43
CA ASP A 85 -5.37 7.08 18.84
C ASP A 85 -4.86 6.05 17.82
N PHE A 86 -4.87 6.41 16.53
CA PHE A 86 -4.22 5.65 15.46
C PHE A 86 -2.74 5.41 15.78
N LEU A 87 -2.02 6.41 16.29
CA LEU A 87 -0.61 6.25 16.68
C LEU A 87 -0.45 5.26 17.85
N THR A 88 -1.35 5.29 18.83
CA THR A 88 -1.34 4.36 19.96
C THR A 88 -1.54 2.92 19.49
N TYR A 89 -2.53 2.67 18.63
CA TYR A 89 -2.75 1.33 18.09
C TYR A 89 -1.56 0.87 17.23
N ALA A 90 -1.02 1.76 16.38
CA ALA A 90 0.16 1.45 15.58
C ALA A 90 1.38 1.06 16.44
N ASN A 91 1.55 1.66 17.62
CA ASN A 91 2.63 1.31 18.54
C ASN A 91 2.40 -0.06 19.17
N ALA A 92 1.16 -0.37 19.58
CA ALA A 92 0.82 -1.67 20.12
C ALA A 92 1.09 -2.81 19.10
N VAL A 93 0.70 -2.63 17.84
CA VAL A 93 0.99 -3.60 16.77
C VAL A 93 2.50 -3.81 16.56
N ARG A 94 3.31 -2.73 16.65
CA ARG A 94 4.77 -2.82 16.49
C ARG A 94 5.49 -3.45 17.68
N ALA A 95 4.89 -3.38 18.87
CA ALA A 95 5.42 -3.90 20.12
C ALA A 95 4.97 -5.35 20.42
N ALA A 96 4.22 -5.98 19.50
CA ALA A 96 3.76 -7.36 19.61
C ALA A 96 4.92 -8.38 19.73
N ASP A 97 4.65 -9.55 20.31
CA ASP A 97 5.64 -10.60 20.57
C ASP A 97 6.02 -11.40 19.30
N ILE A 98 5.14 -11.44 18.28
CA ILE A 98 5.49 -12.03 16.98
C ILE A 98 6.78 -11.41 16.43
N SER A 99 7.64 -12.25 15.86
CA SER A 99 8.99 -11.82 15.47
C SER A 99 8.92 -10.65 14.48
N PRO A 100 9.83 -9.65 14.59
CA PRO A 100 9.85 -8.52 13.66
C PRO A 100 9.96 -8.97 12.20
N LYS A 101 10.71 -10.04 11.92
CA LYS A 101 10.88 -10.57 10.56
C LYS A 101 9.55 -11.06 9.97
N LEU A 102 8.83 -11.89 10.72
CA LEU A 102 7.52 -12.43 10.29
C LEU A 102 6.47 -11.33 10.17
N ARG A 103 6.50 -10.35 11.10
CA ARG A 103 5.63 -9.17 11.03
C ARG A 103 5.85 -8.39 9.73
N GLU A 104 7.10 -8.07 9.39
CA GLU A 104 7.44 -7.35 8.15
C GLU A 104 7.12 -8.17 6.89
N MET A 105 7.31 -9.50 6.89
CA MET A 105 6.89 -10.36 5.78
C MET A 105 5.38 -10.28 5.55
N ALA A 106 4.56 -10.40 6.60
CA ALA A 106 3.12 -10.24 6.50
C ALA A 106 2.71 -8.86 5.96
N ILE A 107 3.37 -7.78 6.43
CA ILE A 107 3.12 -6.40 5.99
C ILE A 107 3.41 -6.25 4.49
N LEU A 108 4.58 -6.71 4.05
CA LEU A 108 5.00 -6.63 2.67
C LEU A 108 4.07 -7.46 1.78
N THR A 109 3.61 -8.63 2.23
CA THR A 109 2.61 -9.43 1.51
C THR A 109 1.30 -8.66 1.33
N VAL A 110 0.80 -7.94 2.34
CA VAL A 110 -0.37 -7.04 2.19
C VAL A 110 -0.08 -5.98 1.13
N GLY A 111 1.08 -5.33 1.20
CA GLY A 111 1.51 -4.32 0.23
C GLY A 111 1.54 -4.84 -1.21
N TYR A 112 2.13 -6.02 -1.43
CA TYR A 112 2.21 -6.64 -2.76
C TYR A 112 0.87 -7.17 -3.27
N CYS A 113 0.00 -7.71 -2.41
CA CYS A 113 -1.34 -8.18 -2.80
C CYS A 113 -2.27 -7.02 -3.21
N THR A 114 -2.03 -5.83 -2.67
CA THR A 114 -2.85 -4.63 -2.93
C THR A 114 -2.19 -3.63 -3.87
N ASP A 115 -1.01 -3.98 -4.41
CA ASP A 115 -0.16 -3.10 -5.22
C ASP A 115 0.08 -1.71 -4.60
N SER A 116 0.17 -1.65 -3.26
CA SER A 116 0.41 -0.42 -2.51
C SER A 116 1.89 -0.09 -2.48
N GLU A 117 2.36 0.68 -3.48
CA GLU A 117 3.76 1.13 -3.55
C GLU A 117 4.20 1.85 -2.27
N TYR A 118 3.34 2.69 -1.71
CA TYR A 118 3.63 3.41 -0.47
C TYR A 118 3.97 2.47 0.68
N GLU A 119 3.17 1.42 0.87
CA GLU A 119 3.38 0.42 1.91
C GLU A 119 4.72 -0.31 1.70
N ILE A 120 4.94 -0.80 0.49
CA ILE A 120 6.13 -1.60 0.12
C ILE A 120 7.41 -0.81 0.41
N VAL A 121 7.52 0.44 -0.07
CA VAL A 121 8.77 1.20 0.06
C VAL A 121 9.03 1.69 1.49
N HIS A 122 7.98 2.02 2.25
CA HIS A 122 8.14 2.40 3.66
C HIS A 122 8.58 1.24 4.53
N HIS A 123 8.12 0.04 4.21
CA HIS A 123 8.43 -1.18 4.94
C HIS A 123 9.70 -1.88 4.50
N HIS A 124 10.26 -1.56 3.33
CA HIS A 124 11.54 -2.11 2.87
C HIS A 124 12.68 -1.93 3.89
N SER A 125 12.94 -0.70 4.33
CA SER A 125 13.98 -0.46 5.35
C SER A 125 13.69 -1.09 6.72
N HIS A 126 12.42 -1.35 7.07
CA HIS A 126 12.07 -2.04 8.31
C HIS A 126 12.31 -3.54 8.17
N GLY A 127 11.94 -4.15 7.05
CA GLY A 127 12.21 -5.55 6.76
C GLY A 127 13.71 -5.85 6.71
N LEU A 128 14.53 -4.98 6.10
CA LEU A 128 15.99 -5.12 6.15
C LEU A 128 16.53 -5.14 7.59
N LYS A 129 16.05 -4.22 8.45
CA LYS A 129 16.42 -4.19 9.87
C LYS A 129 15.92 -5.41 10.64
N ALA A 130 14.81 -6.00 10.21
CA ALA A 130 14.25 -7.22 10.78
C ALA A 130 14.92 -8.51 10.26
N GLY A 131 15.88 -8.39 9.32
CA GLY A 131 16.67 -9.51 8.80
C GLY A 131 16.16 -10.12 7.49
N LEU A 132 15.29 -9.44 6.74
CA LEU A 132 14.98 -9.81 5.36
C LEU A 132 16.18 -9.45 4.46
N THR A 133 16.45 -10.28 3.46
CA THR A 133 17.44 -9.96 2.42
C THR A 133 16.78 -9.31 1.21
N GLU A 134 17.56 -8.63 0.37
CA GLU A 134 17.05 -8.04 -0.89
C GLU A 134 16.47 -9.12 -1.82
N GLU A 135 17.10 -10.30 -1.88
CA GLU A 135 16.60 -11.43 -2.66
C GLU A 135 15.23 -11.89 -2.15
N GLN A 136 15.04 -11.92 -0.83
CA GLN A 136 13.75 -12.23 -0.24
C GLN A 136 12.70 -11.19 -0.64
N PHE A 137 12.99 -9.88 -0.59
CA PHE A 137 12.04 -8.84 -1.03
C PHE A 137 11.56 -9.06 -2.47
N HIS A 138 12.46 -9.38 -3.39
CA HIS A 138 12.11 -9.65 -4.78
C HIS A 138 11.28 -10.93 -4.96
N ALA A 139 11.37 -11.87 -4.02
CA ALA A 139 10.65 -13.14 -4.08
C ALA A 139 9.29 -13.14 -3.36
N ILE A 140 8.93 -12.10 -2.58
CA ILE A 140 7.68 -12.09 -1.79
C ILE A 140 6.43 -12.31 -2.68
N ARG A 141 6.39 -11.79 -3.91
CA ARG A 141 5.24 -12.03 -4.82
C ARG A 141 5.06 -13.50 -5.24
N HIS A 142 6.10 -14.31 -5.07
CA HIS A 142 6.18 -15.71 -5.51
C HIS A 142 6.66 -16.61 -4.36
N PHE A 143 6.34 -16.22 -3.12
CA PHE A 143 6.87 -16.84 -1.92
C PHE A 143 6.53 -18.33 -1.83
N GLU A 144 5.39 -18.75 -2.36
CA GLU A 144 4.90 -20.13 -2.30
C GLU A 144 5.88 -21.11 -2.95
N THR A 145 6.49 -20.69 -4.06
CA THR A 145 7.42 -21.49 -4.86
C THR A 145 8.88 -21.17 -4.63
N SER A 146 9.19 -20.18 -3.78
CA SER A 146 10.56 -19.73 -3.57
C SER A 146 11.26 -20.57 -2.50
N ASP A 147 12.50 -20.98 -2.78
CA ASP A 147 13.38 -21.66 -1.82
C ASP A 147 14.06 -20.68 -0.84
N LEU A 148 13.80 -19.37 -0.97
CA LEU A 148 14.36 -18.33 -0.10
C LEU A 148 13.61 -18.18 1.23
N PHE A 149 12.49 -18.86 1.39
CA PHE A 149 11.66 -18.79 2.59
C PHE A 149 11.50 -20.18 3.21
N ASN A 150 11.57 -20.24 4.52
CA ASN A 150 11.26 -21.47 5.25
C ASN A 150 9.74 -21.67 5.38
N GLU A 151 9.32 -22.80 5.94
CA GLU A 151 7.91 -23.17 6.07
C GLU A 151 7.11 -22.21 6.97
N GLU A 152 7.70 -21.69 8.05
CA GLU A 152 7.07 -20.72 8.94
C GLU A 152 6.82 -19.38 8.22
N GLU A 153 7.84 -18.89 7.51
CA GLU A 153 7.78 -17.65 6.72
C GLU A 153 6.72 -17.76 5.62
N LYS A 154 6.67 -18.91 4.92
CA LYS A 154 5.64 -19.19 3.92
C LYS A 154 4.24 -19.25 4.53
N ALA A 155 4.06 -19.91 5.67
CA ALA A 155 2.77 -19.99 6.34
C ALA A 155 2.25 -18.61 6.80
N VAL A 156 3.12 -17.75 7.32
CA VAL A 156 2.78 -16.37 7.69
C VAL A 156 2.37 -15.54 6.48
N MET A 157 3.11 -15.65 5.37
CA MET A 157 2.76 -14.95 4.12
C MET A 157 1.47 -15.50 3.49
N ALA A 158 1.22 -16.81 3.57
CA ALA A 158 -0.03 -17.43 3.12
C ALA A 158 -1.23 -16.90 3.92
N PHE A 159 -1.12 -16.83 5.25
CA PHE A 159 -2.13 -16.20 6.10
C PHE A 159 -2.40 -14.75 5.71
N ALA A 160 -1.34 -13.95 5.52
CA ALA A 160 -1.48 -12.54 5.15
C ALA A 160 -2.14 -12.37 3.77
N LYS A 161 -1.79 -13.21 2.79
CA LYS A 161 -2.37 -13.21 1.45
C LYS A 161 -3.85 -13.60 1.48
N ASP A 162 -4.19 -14.70 2.16
CA ASP A 162 -5.56 -15.22 2.21
C ASP A 162 -6.50 -14.22 2.90
N SER A 163 -6.09 -13.68 4.06
CA SER A 163 -6.84 -12.64 4.78
C SER A 163 -7.02 -11.37 3.95
N THR A 164 -6.00 -10.97 3.17
CA THR A 164 -6.05 -9.74 2.36
C THR A 164 -6.99 -9.86 1.17
N LEU A 165 -6.98 -11.02 0.49
CA LEU A 165 -7.74 -11.23 -0.75
C LEU A 165 -9.16 -11.73 -0.50
N ASN A 166 -9.36 -12.54 0.54
CA ASN A 166 -10.61 -13.26 0.79
C ASN A 166 -11.34 -12.82 2.07
N VAL A 167 -10.70 -12.04 2.95
CA VAL A 167 -11.15 -11.68 4.31
C VAL A 167 -11.15 -12.88 5.25
N ASP A 168 -11.93 -13.91 4.93
CA ASP A 168 -11.99 -15.17 5.67
C ASP A 168 -10.77 -16.02 5.30
N VAL A 169 -9.94 -16.33 6.30
CA VAL A 169 -8.80 -17.24 6.15
C VAL A 169 -9.31 -18.68 6.18
N SER A 170 -8.91 -19.47 5.20
CA SER A 170 -9.28 -20.89 5.11
C SER A 170 -8.72 -21.70 6.27
N ASP A 171 -9.43 -22.78 6.66
CA ASP A 171 -8.97 -23.69 7.72
C ASP A 171 -7.60 -24.29 7.43
N GLU A 172 -7.29 -24.58 6.16
CA GLU A 172 -5.99 -25.08 5.73
C GLU A 172 -4.87 -24.08 6.07
N VAL A 173 -5.01 -22.83 5.61
CA VAL A 173 -4.03 -21.76 5.87
C VAL A 173 -3.91 -21.46 7.37
N TRP A 174 -5.02 -21.45 8.10
CA TRP A 174 -5.01 -21.28 9.56
C TRP A 174 -4.22 -22.41 10.25
N ASN A 175 -4.55 -23.66 9.93
CA ASN A 175 -3.91 -24.82 10.54
C ASN A 175 -2.42 -24.90 10.21
N ASP A 176 -2.00 -24.41 9.04
CA ASP A 176 -0.60 -24.37 8.65
C ASP A 176 0.20 -23.37 9.48
N VAL A 177 -0.26 -22.12 9.64
CA VAL A 177 0.45 -21.14 10.46
C VAL A 177 0.41 -21.47 11.96
N ALA A 178 -0.67 -22.12 12.42
CA ALA A 178 -0.82 -22.55 13.82
C ALA A 178 0.17 -23.63 14.25
N LYS A 179 0.89 -24.28 13.33
CA LYS A 179 1.99 -25.21 13.65
C LYS A 179 3.21 -24.49 14.23
N PHE A 180 3.37 -23.20 13.92
CA PHE A 180 4.58 -22.43 14.24
C PHE A 180 4.34 -21.36 15.30
N LEU A 181 3.13 -20.79 15.35
CA LEU A 181 2.82 -19.67 16.23
C LEU A 181 1.94 -20.10 17.41
N SER A 182 2.20 -19.52 18.58
CA SER A 182 1.28 -19.62 19.73
C SER A 182 -0.04 -18.89 19.45
N GLU A 183 -1.11 -19.21 20.20
CA GLU A 183 -2.40 -18.51 20.09
C GLU A 183 -2.26 -16.98 20.22
N LYS A 184 -1.40 -16.51 21.15
CA LYS A 184 -1.09 -15.09 21.28
C LYS A 184 -0.52 -14.52 19.98
N GLN A 185 0.47 -15.18 19.39
CA GLN A 185 1.12 -14.72 18.16
C GLN A 185 0.19 -14.82 16.94
N LEU A 186 -0.72 -15.80 16.91
CA LEU A 186 -1.76 -15.88 15.87
C LEU A 186 -2.72 -14.68 15.92
N VAL A 187 -3.14 -14.29 17.12
CA VAL A 187 -3.95 -13.08 17.31
C VAL A 187 -3.17 -11.83 16.92
N GLU A 188 -1.90 -11.73 17.30
CA GLU A 188 -1.02 -10.62 16.91
C GLU A 188 -0.80 -10.55 15.39
N LEU A 189 -0.64 -11.70 14.72
CA LEU A 189 -0.55 -11.78 13.26
C LEU A 189 -1.83 -11.30 12.59
N ALA A 190 -3.00 -11.76 13.06
CA ALA A 190 -4.29 -11.35 12.54
C ALA A 190 -4.50 -9.83 12.69
N ILE A 191 -4.19 -9.29 13.87
CA ILE A 191 -4.25 -7.85 14.14
C ILE A 191 -3.29 -7.07 13.23
N ASN A 192 -2.07 -7.56 13.06
CA ASN A 192 -1.08 -6.94 12.18
C ASN A 192 -1.60 -6.90 10.74
N VAL A 193 -2.03 -8.02 10.18
CA VAL A 193 -2.56 -8.08 8.81
C VAL A 193 -3.78 -7.18 8.64
N ALA A 194 -4.71 -7.16 9.60
CA ALA A 194 -5.89 -6.28 9.56
C ALA A 194 -5.50 -4.78 9.63
N TRP A 195 -4.54 -4.43 10.48
CA TRP A 195 -4.03 -3.07 10.61
C TRP A 195 -3.43 -2.54 9.30
N TYR A 196 -2.59 -3.35 8.65
CA TYR A 196 -1.97 -2.97 7.39
C TYR A 196 -2.96 -2.98 6.22
N ASN A 197 -3.95 -3.87 6.25
CA ASN A 197 -5.09 -3.82 5.35
C ASN A 197 -5.93 -2.53 5.49
N SER A 198 -6.06 -2.00 6.72
CA SER A 198 -6.64 -0.68 6.96
C SER A 198 -5.77 0.43 6.36
N GLY A 199 -4.45 0.38 6.60
CA GLY A 199 -3.48 1.34 6.05
C GLY A 199 -3.56 1.49 4.53
N VAL A 200 -3.44 0.39 3.78
CA VAL A 200 -3.50 0.42 2.31
C VAL A 200 -4.85 0.92 1.78
N ARG A 201 -5.95 0.63 2.49
CA ARG A 201 -7.30 1.14 2.15
C ARG A 201 -7.41 2.63 2.42
N LEU A 202 -6.85 3.14 3.51
CA LEU A 202 -6.78 4.58 3.80
C LEU A 202 -5.97 5.32 2.72
N MET A 203 -4.79 4.78 2.36
CA MET A 203 -3.94 5.35 1.31
C MET A 203 -4.63 5.38 -0.05
N GLY A 204 -5.26 4.28 -0.46
CA GLY A 204 -6.03 4.22 -1.69
C GLY A 204 -7.23 5.16 -1.69
N ALA A 205 -7.99 5.20 -0.58
CA ALA A 205 -9.18 6.05 -0.45
C ALA A 205 -8.84 7.54 -0.46
N LEU A 206 -7.73 7.94 0.17
CA LEU A 206 -7.29 9.32 0.25
C LEU A 206 -6.33 9.72 -0.88
N LYS A 207 -5.92 8.77 -1.73
CA LYS A 207 -4.90 8.95 -2.77
C LYS A 207 -3.60 9.56 -2.23
N ILE A 208 -3.15 9.06 -1.08
CA ILE A 208 -1.92 9.54 -0.44
C ILE A 208 -0.75 9.34 -1.41
N ASP A 209 -0.04 10.43 -1.66
CA ASP A 209 1.15 10.49 -2.49
C ASP A 209 2.33 9.87 -1.74
N LEU A 210 3.14 9.10 -2.46
CA LEU A 210 4.46 8.74 -2.00
C LEU A 210 5.34 10.00 -1.89
N GLU A 211 6.14 10.10 -0.84
CA GLU A 211 7.10 11.19 -0.64
C GLU A 211 8.18 11.14 -1.71
N ASP A 212 8.65 12.32 -2.14
CA ASP A 212 9.63 12.42 -3.23
C ASP A 212 10.95 11.70 -2.92
N SER A 213 11.30 11.53 -1.63
CA SER A 213 12.48 10.77 -1.21
C SER A 213 12.44 9.28 -1.58
N TYR A 214 11.25 8.72 -1.85
CA TYR A 214 11.08 7.34 -2.29
C TYR A 214 10.85 7.20 -3.79
N LYS A 215 10.57 8.31 -4.51
CA LYS A 215 10.43 8.31 -5.97
C LYS A 215 11.83 8.26 -6.59
N LYS A 216 12.18 7.11 -7.16
CA LYS A 216 13.42 6.92 -7.92
C LYS A 216 13.28 7.41 -9.36
#